data_AF-A0A7Y4DAH1-F1
#
_entry.id   AF-A0A7Y4DAH1-F1
#
_cell.length_a   1.000
_cell.length_b   1.000
_cell.length_c   1.000
_cell.angle_alpha   90.00
_cell.angle_beta   90.00
_cell.angle_gamma   90.00
#
_symmetry.space_group_name_H-M   'P 1'
#
loop_
_entity.id
_entity.type
_entity.pdbx_description
1 polymer ?
#
loop_
_entity_poly.entity_id
_entity_poly.type
_entity_poly.pdbx_seq_one_letter_code
_entity_poly.pdbx_strand_id
1 'polypeptide(L)' 'NGILKQEFLLTQCKDLRELKTLVEESIYTYNEMRPHLSLGMNTPNKMHEKSQQLALLAY' A
#
# COMPACT_ATOMS: atom_id res chain seq x y z
N ASN A 1 -5.64 -5.04 -6.56
CA ASN A 1 -5.95 -4.73 -5.15
C ASN A 1 -7.45 -4.57 -4.92
N GLY A 2 -8.15 -5.67 -4.59
CA GLY A 2 -9.56 -5.60 -4.17
C GLY A 2 -9.74 -4.83 -2.86
N ILE A 3 -8.79 -4.96 -1.93
CA ILE A 3 -8.74 -4.27 -0.63
C ILE A 3 -8.81 -2.74 -0.79
N LEU A 4 -8.04 -2.15 -1.71
CA LEU A 4 -8.06 -0.70 -1.93
C LEU A 4 -9.46 -0.18 -2.29
N LYS A 5 -10.19 -0.93 -3.13
CA LYS A 5 -11.56 -0.57 -3.55
C LYS A 5 -12.57 -0.77 -2.43
N GLN A 6 -12.39 -1.80 -1.60
CA GLN A 6 -13.34 -2.17 -0.55
C GLN A 6 -13.15 -1.37 0.74
N GLU A 7 -11.95 -0.85 1.00
CA GLU A 7 -11.63 -0.25 2.30
C GLU A 7 -11.27 1.23 2.25
N PHE A 8 -10.80 1.74 1.09
CA PHE A 8 -10.32 3.12 1.00
C PHE A 8 -11.16 3.99 0.06
N LEU A 9 -11.57 3.46 -1.09
CA LEU A 9 -12.35 4.22 -2.09
C LEU A 9 -13.87 4.18 -1.80
N LEU A 10 -14.23 4.47 -0.55
CA LEU A 10 -15.61 4.39 -0.05
C LEU A 10 -16.40 5.69 -0.22
N THR A 11 -15.69 6.81 -0.39
CA THR A 11 -16.27 8.15 -0.45
C THR A 11 -16.42 8.61 -1.89
N GLN A 12 -17.54 9.26 -2.19
CA GLN A 12 -17.73 9.89 -3.49
C GLN A 12 -16.95 11.20 -3.55
N CYS A 13 -16.01 11.30 -4.49
CA CYS A 13 -15.26 12.52 -4.75
C CYS A 13 -16.07 13.47 -5.64
N LYS A 14 -15.93 14.78 -5.41
CA LYS A 14 -16.62 15.84 -6.15
C LYS A 14 -15.99 16.09 -7.51
N ASP A 15 -14.68 15.93 -7.60
CA ASP A 15 -13.93 16.10 -8.84
C ASP A 15 -12.74 15.14 -8.96
N LEU A 16 -12.08 15.15 -10.12
CA LEU A 16 -10.94 14.28 -10.41
C LEU A 16 -9.70 14.58 -9.56
N ARG A 17 -9.55 15.80 -9.04
CA ARG A 17 -8.41 16.16 -8.20
C ARG A 17 -8.54 15.50 -6.84
N GLU A 18 -9.73 15.61 -6.24
CA GLU A 18 -10.04 14.92 -4.99
C GLU A 18 -9.92 13.40 -5.14
N LEU A 19 -10.41 12.84 -6.24
CA LEU A 19 -10.25 11.41 -6.52
C LEU A 19 -8.78 11.00 -6.63
N LYS A 20 -7.96 11.82 -7.30
CA LYS A 20 -6.52 11.55 -7.44
C LYS A 20 -5.83 11.56 -6.07
N THR A 21 -6.10 12.56 -5.24
CA THR A 21 -5.56 12.63 -3.87
C THR A 21 -6.00 11.41 -3.05
N LEU A 22 -7.29 11.08 -3.07
CA LEU A 22 -7.80 9.92 -2.34
C LEU A 22 -7.08 8.62 -2.77
N VAL A 23 -6.89 8.41 -4.08
CA VAL A 23 -6.19 7.24 -4.61
C VAL A 23 -4.72 7.22 -4.17
N GLU A 24 -4.02 8.34 -4.23
CA GLU A 24 -2.62 8.46 -3.79
C GLU A 24 -2.48 8.13 -2.29
N GLU A 25 -3.33 8.69 -1.44
CA GLU A 25 -3.35 8.44 0.00
C GLU A 25 -3.70 6.98 0.33
N SER A 26 -4.64 6.40 -0.42
CA SER A 26 -5.04 5.00 -0.28
C SER A 26 -3.86 4.06 -0.59
N ILE A 27 -3.15 4.31 -1.69
CA ILE A 27 -1.99 3.53 -2.10
C ILE A 27 -0.87 3.66 -1.07
N TYR A 28 -0.57 4.88 -0.63
CA TYR A 28 0.43 5.14 0.39
C TYR A 28 0.10 4.39 1.69
N THR A 29 -1.13 4.53 2.18
CA THR A 29 -1.57 3.86 3.41
C THR A 29 -1.47 2.34 3.30
N TYR A 30 -1.87 1.76 2.17
CA TYR A 30 -1.80 0.32 1.95
C TYR A 30 -0.38 -0.24 1.91
N ASN A 31 0.54 0.49 1.26
CA ASN A 31 1.92 0.04 1.04
C ASN A 31 2.87 0.36 2.20
N GLU A 32 2.67 1.48 2.89
CA GLU A 32 3.60 1.99 3.90
C GLU A 32 3.12 1.80 5.32
N MET A 33 1.81 1.90 5.56
CA MET A 33 1.27 1.97 6.93
C MET A 33 0.51 0.70 7.32
N ARG A 34 -0.18 0.05 6.38
CA ARG A 34 -1.05 -1.09 6.68
C ARG A 34 -0.24 -2.37 6.86
N PRO A 35 -0.26 -3.00 8.05
CA PRO A 35 0.28 -4.34 8.22
C PRO A 35 -0.67 -5.38 7.63
N HIS A 36 -0.12 -6.38 6.93
CA HIS A 36 -0.91 -7.46 6.33
C HIS A 36 -0.61 -8.78 7.04
N LEU A 37 -1.67 -9.52 7.38
CA LEU A 37 -1.55 -10.84 8.00
C LEU A 37 -0.72 -11.81 7.15
N SER A 38 -0.92 -11.81 5.83
CA SER A 38 -0.15 -12.62 4.88
C SER A 38 1.34 -12.27 4.83
N LEU A 39 1.72 -11.09 5.34
CA LEU A 39 3.10 -10.61 5.44
C LEU A 39 3.63 -10.67 6.88
N GLY A 40 2.98 -11.46 7.76
CA GLY A 40 3.37 -11.57 9.17
C GLY A 40 3.25 -10.25 9.91
N MET A 41 2.19 -9.48 9.62
CA MET A 41 1.95 -8.13 10.17
C MET A 41 2.99 -7.08 9.76
N ASN A 42 3.71 -7.30 8.66
CA ASN A 42 4.53 -6.27 8.02
C ASN A 42 3.78 -5.57 6.88
N THR A 43 4.30 -4.42 6.47
CA THR A 43 3.78 -3.65 5.34
C THR A 43 4.42 -4.16 4.03
N PRO A 44 3.76 -3.98 2.88
CA PRO A 44 4.29 -4.44 1.60
C PRO A 44 5.67 -3.87 1.30
N ASN A 45 5.86 -2.57 1.52
CA ASN A 45 7.14 -1.92 1.21
C ASN A 45 8.26 -2.39 2.14
N LYS A 46 7.99 -2.57 3.43
CA LYS A 46 8.95 -3.15 4.38
C LYS A 46 9.42 -4.55 3.95
N MET A 47 8.51 -5.38 3.45
CA MET A 47 8.88 -6.71 2.95
C MET A 47 9.67 -6.64 1.65
N HIS A 48 9.35 -5.68 0.78
CA HIS A 48 10.07 -5.46 -0.48
C HIS A 48 11.52 -5.01 -0.23
N GLU A 49 11.72 -4.02 0.64
CA GLU A 49 13.05 -3.54 1.04
C GLU A 49 13.90 -4.66 1.65
N LYS A 50 13.34 -5.42 2.59
CA LYS A 50 14.03 -6.56 3.20
C LYS A 50 14.45 -7.60 2.15
N SER A 51 13.57 -7.88 1.19
CA SER A 51 13.85 -8.84 0.12
C SER A 51 14.95 -8.34 -0.82
N GLN A 52 14.96 -7.04 -1.16
CA GLN A 52 16.04 -6.43 -1.96
C GLN A 52 17.39 -6.47 -1.23
N GLN A 53 17.42 -6.15 0.07
CA GLN A 53 18.64 -6.23 0.87
C GLN A 53 19.21 -7.65 0.92
N LEU A 54 18.35 -8.65 1.14
CA LEU A 54 18.77 -10.05 1.12
C LEU A 54 19.31 -10.49 -0.25
N ALA A 55 18.70 -10.03 -1.33
CA ALA A 55 19.18 -10.31 -2.68
C ALA A 55 20.57 -9.70 -2.93
N LEU A 56 20.83 -8.48 -2.43
CA LEU A 56 22.15 -7.83 -2.54
C LEU A 56 23.23 -8.55 -1.72
N LEU A 57 22.89 -9.10 -0.55
CA LEU A 57 23.83 -9.81 0.32
C LEU A 57 24.13 -11.25 -0.16
N ALA A 58 23.34 -11.78 -1.10
CA ALA A 58 23.52 -13.11 -1.67
C ALA A 58 24.47 -13.15 -2.88
N TYR A 59 25.01 -12.00 -3.28
CA TYR A 59 26.07 -11.82 -4.28
C TYR A 59 27.40 -11.50 -3.62
#